data_AF-A8NFC9-F1
#
_entry.id   AF-A8NFC9-F1
#
_cell.length_a   1.000
_cell.length_b   1.000
_cell.length_c   1.000
_cell.angle_alpha   90.00
_cell.angle_beta   90.00
_cell.angle_gamma   90.00
#
_symmetry.space_group_name_H-M   'P 1'
#
loop_
_entity.id
_entity.type
_entity.pdbx_description
1 polymer ?
#
loop_
_entity_poly.entity_id
_entity_poly.type
_entity_poly.pdbx_seq_one_letter_code
_entity_poly.pdbx_strand_id
1 'polypeptide(L)'
;MHYQVLSPLPPYFALPSPPPPPPRPPHMHPSPMAGQGLPFLPASNALSPVIQPPIQVDGSPSILPEMPTLLRQAPMLPPPPKELEAQPSELLQPGCSKLLLEFKTNLKKRWELKDVRGHIAEFSRDQRASRFIQQVIEDADTDALDLIWSEVASDDLLTISFNACGNYVVQKLLDRGSEAQRVKLATALQGHVVQVSQDAYGCWVIQKVLDVVPNHVRGQIVLEAEPHILTLVKDPNGNHVVQKILQVVPARYLTFVDAFHGRAVEIARDNYGCRVLQRCLQHLPFEAVQPLLQELKPFILEMICDQFGNYVIQHILQDGKTSEKEEIFHQIRGRVLRLARHKYASNVLEKALTHAPPLIRHAIIEEMLTTVKGFPKGVWQLMNDQYGNYVLQKALTLAEEPQRTVLSMATKCQLSNVRAAGKARAKQMASSDSTNIAGAGRAPMLTSLYDFAICHLYPLS
;
A
#
# COMPACT_ATOMS: atom_id res chain seq x y z
N MET A 1 -48.64 17.77 47.11
CA MET A 1 -47.62 17.96 46.05
C MET A 1 -47.92 16.99 44.93
N HIS A 2 -47.71 17.45 43.70
CA HIS A 2 -48.35 16.97 42.47
C HIS A 2 -48.15 15.49 42.13
N TYR A 3 -49.25 14.83 41.76
CA TYR A 3 -49.25 13.65 40.90
C TYR A 3 -48.96 14.10 39.46
N GLN A 4 -47.93 13.52 38.82
CA GLN A 4 -47.69 13.65 37.39
C GLN A 4 -47.98 12.31 36.71
N VAL A 5 -48.87 12.39 35.73
CA VAL A 5 -49.41 11.31 34.90
C VAL A 5 -48.37 10.91 33.85
N LEU A 6 -48.11 9.61 33.74
CA LEU A 6 -47.33 9.00 32.65
C LEU A 6 -48.16 9.00 31.36
N SER A 7 -47.64 9.62 30.30
CA SER A 7 -48.18 9.50 28.93
C SER A 7 -47.73 8.18 28.29
N PRO A 8 -48.57 7.52 27.47
CA PRO A 8 -48.20 6.28 26.78
C PRO A 8 -47.28 6.54 25.57
N LEU A 9 -46.34 5.61 25.36
CA LEU A 9 -45.45 5.54 24.20
C LEU A 9 -46.25 5.30 22.89
N PRO A 10 -45.85 5.89 21.75
CA PRO A 10 -46.49 5.63 20.46
C PRO A 10 -46.10 4.25 19.89
N PRO A 11 -46.97 3.64 19.04
CA PRO A 11 -46.79 2.30 18.53
C PRO A 11 -45.65 2.19 17.50
N TYR A 12 -45.01 1.02 17.51
CA TYR A 12 -43.99 0.55 16.59
C TYR A 12 -44.32 0.87 15.11
N PHE A 13 -43.44 1.65 14.46
CA PHE A 13 -43.39 1.69 13.00
C PHE A 13 -42.77 0.39 12.48
N ALA A 14 -43.56 -0.38 11.73
CA ALA A 14 -43.08 -1.53 10.97
C ALA A 14 -42.13 -1.06 9.86
N LEU A 15 -40.93 -1.65 9.80
CA LEU A 15 -39.98 -1.46 8.71
C LEU A 15 -40.53 -2.09 7.41
N PRO A 16 -40.37 -1.44 6.24
CA PRO A 16 -40.80 -2.02 4.96
C PRO A 16 -39.88 -3.19 4.56
N SER A 17 -40.50 -4.27 4.06
CA SER A 17 -39.82 -5.45 3.52
C SER A 17 -38.93 -5.12 2.31
N PRO A 18 -37.77 -5.79 2.15
CA PRO A 18 -36.89 -5.56 1.00
C PRO A 18 -37.53 -6.04 -0.32
N PRO A 19 -37.20 -5.41 -1.47
CA PRO A 19 -37.72 -5.81 -2.77
C PRO A 19 -37.14 -7.16 -3.24
N PRO A 20 -37.88 -7.92 -4.07
CA PRO A 20 -37.43 -9.21 -4.59
C PRO A 20 -36.27 -9.06 -5.60
N PRO A 21 -35.41 -10.09 -5.73
CA PRO A 21 -34.27 -10.06 -6.65
C PRO A 21 -34.70 -10.12 -8.13
N PRO A 22 -33.87 -9.57 -9.04
CA PRO A 22 -34.16 -9.57 -10.47
C PRO A 22 -34.11 -10.97 -11.10
N PRO A 23 -34.85 -11.21 -12.21
CA PRO A 23 -34.92 -12.51 -12.87
C PRO A 23 -33.61 -12.90 -13.55
N ARG A 24 -33.27 -14.21 -13.49
CA ARG A 24 -32.09 -14.78 -14.17
C ARG A 24 -32.27 -14.78 -15.70
N PRO A 25 -31.20 -14.52 -16.47
CA PRO A 25 -31.22 -14.68 -17.92
C PRO A 25 -31.30 -16.16 -18.34
N PRO A 26 -31.89 -16.48 -19.51
CA PRO A 26 -32.14 -17.85 -19.94
C PRO A 26 -30.86 -18.57 -20.40
N HIS A 27 -30.80 -19.85 -20.06
CA HIS A 27 -29.77 -20.81 -20.45
C HIS A 27 -29.78 -21.05 -21.98
N MET A 28 -28.62 -20.86 -22.64
CA MET A 28 -28.40 -21.36 -24.00
C MET A 28 -27.76 -22.75 -23.96
N HIS A 29 -28.43 -23.70 -24.60
CA HIS A 29 -27.90 -25.02 -24.97
C HIS A 29 -26.83 -24.91 -26.06
N PRO A 30 -25.76 -25.74 -26.04
CA PRO A 30 -24.86 -25.91 -27.18
C PRO A 30 -25.21 -27.16 -28.00
N SER A 31 -24.95 -27.11 -29.30
CA SER A 31 -24.99 -28.24 -30.24
C SER A 31 -23.69 -28.31 -31.08
N PRO A 32 -23.32 -29.47 -31.65
CA PRO A 32 -21.96 -30.03 -31.55
C PRO A 32 -21.22 -30.28 -32.90
N MET A 33 -20.04 -30.93 -32.79
CA MET A 33 -19.19 -31.64 -33.79
C MET A 33 -17.97 -30.87 -34.33
N ALA A 34 -16.76 -31.44 -34.54
CA ALA A 34 -16.15 -32.76 -34.30
C ALA A 34 -14.61 -32.65 -34.54
N GLY A 35 -13.79 -33.57 -33.98
CA GLY A 35 -12.40 -33.77 -34.46
C GLY A 35 -11.34 -34.35 -33.52
N GLN A 36 -11.42 -35.67 -33.25
CA GLN A 36 -10.31 -36.66 -33.11
C GLN A 36 -9.19 -36.53 -32.03
N GLY A 37 -9.13 -37.54 -31.12
CA GLY A 37 -7.96 -38.45 -31.01
C GLY A 37 -6.98 -38.37 -29.80
N LEU A 38 -7.40 -38.87 -28.61
CA LEU A 38 -6.72 -39.72 -27.57
C LEU A 38 -5.17 -39.73 -27.32
N PRO A 39 -4.65 -40.16 -26.13
CA PRO A 39 -5.30 -40.82 -24.98
C PRO A 39 -5.00 -40.27 -23.54
N PHE A 40 -5.83 -40.75 -22.60
CA PHE A 40 -5.87 -40.62 -21.13
C PHE A 40 -4.66 -41.25 -20.38
N LEU A 41 -4.24 -40.79 -19.18
CA LEU A 41 -4.76 -41.05 -17.80
C LEU A 41 -3.90 -40.27 -16.75
N PRO A 42 -4.23 -40.20 -15.43
CA PRO A 42 -5.45 -39.75 -14.77
C PRO A 42 -5.19 -38.61 -13.74
N ALA A 43 -6.29 -38.04 -13.24
CA ALA A 43 -6.36 -36.82 -12.43
C ALA A 43 -6.20 -37.02 -10.90
N SER A 44 -5.83 -35.94 -10.22
CA SER A 44 -6.33 -35.63 -8.86
C SER A 44 -6.53 -34.11 -8.69
N ASN A 45 -7.75 -33.79 -8.25
CA ASN A 45 -8.37 -32.53 -7.84
C ASN A 45 -7.59 -31.80 -6.71
N ALA A 46 -7.73 -30.52 -6.36
CA ALA A 46 -8.55 -29.39 -6.77
C ALA A 46 -7.93 -28.05 -6.27
N LEU A 47 -8.09 -27.03 -7.12
CA LEU A 47 -8.20 -25.58 -6.96
C LEU A 47 -7.96 -24.86 -5.60
N SER A 48 -7.07 -23.86 -5.66
CA SER A 48 -7.30 -22.49 -5.19
C SER A 48 -6.81 -21.51 -6.28
N PRO A 49 -7.48 -20.36 -6.53
CA PRO A 49 -7.30 -19.61 -7.77
C PRO A 49 -6.04 -18.74 -7.73
N VAL A 50 -5.08 -19.06 -8.60
CA VAL A 50 -3.98 -18.16 -8.95
C VAL A 50 -4.53 -17.14 -9.95
N ILE A 51 -4.63 -15.88 -9.52
CA ILE A 51 -4.88 -14.75 -10.41
C ILE A 51 -3.67 -14.64 -11.33
N GLN A 52 -3.81 -15.09 -12.57
CA GLN A 52 -2.83 -14.81 -13.63
C GLN A 52 -2.89 -13.31 -13.95
N PRO A 53 -1.74 -12.60 -14.03
CA PRO A 53 -1.73 -11.25 -14.57
C PRO A 53 -2.07 -11.29 -16.07
N PRO A 54 -2.73 -10.25 -16.60
CA PRO A 54 -3.12 -10.22 -18.00
C PRO A 54 -1.89 -10.21 -18.92
N ILE A 55 -2.03 -10.93 -20.03
CA ILE A 55 -1.13 -11.02 -21.17
C ILE A 55 -0.78 -9.60 -21.66
N GLN A 56 0.52 -9.30 -21.66
CA GLN A 56 1.07 -8.07 -22.26
C GLN A 56 0.92 -8.15 -23.79
N VAL A 57 0.18 -7.20 -24.35
CA VAL A 57 0.26 -6.86 -25.77
C VAL A 57 1.37 -5.82 -25.90
N ASP A 58 2.39 -6.12 -26.70
CA ASP A 58 3.57 -5.28 -26.94
C ASP A 58 3.21 -3.84 -27.32
N GLY A 59 3.84 -2.88 -26.66
CA GLY A 59 3.73 -1.45 -26.97
C GLY A 59 4.26 -0.51 -25.88
N SER A 60 5.54 -0.12 -26.04
CA SER A 60 6.23 1.04 -25.44
C SER A 60 6.44 1.07 -23.89
N PRO A 61 7.69 1.26 -23.40
CA PRO A 61 7.97 1.30 -21.98
C PRO A 61 7.53 2.63 -21.36
N SER A 62 6.43 2.63 -20.61
CA SER A 62 6.12 3.71 -19.67
C SER A 62 7.13 3.66 -18.52
N ILE A 63 8.21 4.44 -18.62
CA ILE A 63 9.09 4.72 -17.49
C ILE A 63 8.36 5.73 -16.59
N LEU A 64 7.46 5.21 -15.75
CA LEU A 64 7.04 5.89 -14.53
C LEU A 64 8.30 6.11 -13.69
N PRO A 65 8.57 7.31 -13.15
CA PRO A 65 9.57 7.42 -12.10
C PRO A 65 9.09 6.53 -10.94
N GLU A 66 9.92 5.56 -10.57
CA GLU A 66 9.63 4.68 -9.44
C GLU A 66 9.24 5.53 -8.23
N MET A 67 8.12 5.16 -7.60
CA MET A 67 7.88 5.49 -6.20
C MET A 67 9.18 5.24 -5.44
N PRO A 68 9.63 6.12 -4.53
CA PRO A 68 10.68 5.76 -3.59
C PRO A 68 10.35 4.37 -3.06
N THR A 69 11.27 3.41 -3.17
CA THR A 69 11.02 1.98 -2.88
C THR A 69 10.36 1.80 -1.50
N LEU A 70 10.65 2.72 -0.58
CA LEU A 70 10.06 2.86 0.75
C LEU A 70 8.54 3.07 0.78
N LEU A 71 7.97 3.76 -0.22
CA LEU A 71 6.55 4.15 -0.26
C LEU A 71 5.65 3.14 -0.96
N ARG A 72 6.21 2.24 -1.80
CA ARG A 72 5.43 1.30 -2.63
C ARG A 72 5.18 -0.06 -2.00
N GLN A 73 6.00 -0.47 -1.04
CA GLN A 73 5.85 -1.78 -0.44
C GLN A 73 4.79 -1.68 0.67
N ALA A 74 3.65 -2.34 0.46
CA ALA A 74 3.04 -3.03 1.59
C ALA A 74 4.20 -3.79 2.25
N PRO A 75 4.43 -3.64 3.56
CA PRO A 75 5.51 -4.39 4.18
C PRO A 75 5.26 -5.84 3.78
N MET A 76 6.24 -6.45 3.16
CA MET A 76 6.26 -7.90 3.02
C MET A 76 7.07 -8.36 4.21
N LEU A 77 6.53 -9.31 4.96
CA LEU A 77 7.32 -10.05 5.93
C LEU A 77 8.58 -10.46 5.18
N PRO A 78 9.80 -10.09 5.64
CA PRO A 78 11.02 -10.46 4.95
C PRO A 78 10.94 -11.94 4.57
N PRO A 79 11.48 -12.38 3.43
CA PRO A 79 11.50 -13.80 3.19
C PRO A 79 12.29 -14.45 4.33
N PRO A 80 11.82 -15.59 4.86
CA PRO A 80 12.60 -16.37 5.81
C PRO A 80 14.03 -16.58 5.26
N PRO A 81 15.07 -16.55 6.13
CA PRO A 81 16.45 -16.63 5.67
C PRO A 81 16.67 -17.79 4.69
N LYS A 82 17.36 -17.52 3.56
CA LYS A 82 17.65 -18.55 2.53
C LYS A 82 18.48 -19.66 3.13
N GLU A 83 18.10 -20.93 2.91
CA GLU A 83 18.91 -22.10 3.25
C GLU A 83 20.28 -21.97 2.56
N LEU A 84 21.27 -21.45 3.27
CA LEU A 84 22.67 -21.68 2.94
C LEU A 84 23.05 -22.99 3.62
N GLU A 85 23.89 -23.80 2.97
CA GLU A 85 24.56 -24.89 3.65
C GLU A 85 25.20 -24.34 4.93
N ALA A 86 24.84 -24.90 6.08
CA ALA A 86 25.31 -24.44 7.38
C ALA A 86 26.83 -24.39 7.36
N GLN A 87 27.42 -23.20 7.51
CA GLN A 87 28.87 -23.09 7.60
C GLN A 87 29.34 -23.79 8.89
N PRO A 88 30.55 -24.39 8.92
CA PRO A 88 31.05 -25.11 10.10
C PRO A 88 31.01 -24.29 11.41
N SER A 89 31.06 -22.96 11.30
CA SER A 89 30.93 -21.99 12.39
C SER A 89 29.53 -21.89 13.02
N GLU A 90 28.45 -22.27 12.32
CA GLU A 90 27.08 -22.31 12.87
C GLU A 90 26.77 -23.60 13.66
N LEU A 91 27.59 -24.64 13.50
CA LEU A 91 27.47 -25.90 14.23
C LEU A 91 27.98 -25.81 15.68
N LEU A 92 28.69 -24.74 16.02
CA LEU A 92 29.35 -24.53 17.33
C LEU A 92 28.85 -23.26 18.03
N GLN A 93 27.58 -22.89 17.87
CA GLN A 93 27.01 -21.78 18.63
C GLN A 93 26.94 -22.14 20.13
N PRO A 94 27.46 -21.30 21.04
CA PRO A 94 27.29 -21.49 22.48
C PRO A 94 25.80 -21.47 22.82
N GLY A 95 25.28 -22.58 23.38
CA GLY A 95 23.87 -22.70 23.78
C GLY A 95 23.00 -23.62 22.90
N CYS A 96 23.55 -24.18 21.81
CA CYS A 96 22.86 -25.18 20.98
C CYS A 96 22.80 -26.54 21.71
N SER A 97 21.61 -27.11 21.87
CA SER A 97 21.44 -28.42 22.45
C SER A 97 22.05 -29.51 21.57
N LYS A 98 22.46 -30.62 22.20
CA LYS A 98 22.94 -31.80 21.48
C LYS A 98 21.92 -32.30 20.46
N LEU A 99 20.63 -32.15 20.77
CA LEU A 99 19.53 -32.59 19.91
C LEU A 99 19.38 -31.71 18.68
N LEU A 100 19.48 -30.38 18.82
CA LEU A 100 19.45 -29.47 17.67
C LEU A 100 20.68 -29.68 16.78
N LEU A 101 21.86 -29.93 17.36
CA LEU A 101 23.06 -30.27 16.60
C LEU A 101 22.90 -31.59 15.83
N GLU A 102 22.32 -32.61 16.45
CA GLU A 102 21.99 -33.89 15.77
C GLU A 102 21.00 -33.65 14.62
N PHE A 103 19.96 -32.84 14.82
CA PHE A 103 19.01 -32.47 13.78
C PHE A 103 19.70 -31.81 12.57
N LYS A 104 20.62 -30.89 12.83
CA LYS A 104 21.35 -30.16 11.78
C LYS A 104 22.28 -31.09 10.98
N THR A 105 22.90 -32.07 11.64
CA THR A 105 23.94 -32.93 11.04
C THR A 105 23.41 -34.24 10.47
N ASN A 106 22.38 -34.83 11.05
CA ASN A 106 21.82 -36.11 10.63
C ASN A 106 20.74 -35.92 9.56
N LEU A 107 21.16 -35.60 8.33
CA LEU A 107 20.28 -35.33 7.19
C LEU A 107 19.48 -36.56 6.71
N LYS A 108 19.89 -37.77 7.11
CA LYS A 108 19.28 -39.03 6.67
C LYS A 108 18.15 -39.49 7.58
N LYS A 109 18.09 -39.02 8.82
CA LYS A 109 17.02 -39.36 9.75
C LYS A 109 15.72 -38.66 9.32
N ARG A 110 14.62 -39.41 9.30
CA ARG A 110 13.27 -38.86 9.19
C ARG A 110 12.84 -38.39 10.58
N TRP A 111 12.90 -37.09 10.80
CA TRP A 111 12.54 -36.47 12.06
C TRP A 111 11.02 -36.33 12.20
N GLU A 112 10.50 -36.60 13.39
CA GLU A 112 9.09 -36.41 13.76
C GLU A 112 8.98 -35.51 14.98
N LEU A 113 7.78 -34.97 15.24
CA LEU A 113 7.54 -34.05 16.37
C LEU A 113 7.96 -34.65 17.72
N LYS A 114 7.71 -35.94 17.92
CA LYS A 114 8.07 -36.65 19.16
C LYS A 114 9.58 -36.67 19.43
N ASP A 115 10.40 -36.58 18.38
CA ASP A 115 11.87 -36.60 18.48
C ASP A 115 12.42 -35.28 19.02
N VAL A 116 11.64 -34.20 18.96
CA VAL A 116 12.07 -32.83 19.32
C VAL A 116 11.30 -32.26 20.52
N ARG A 117 10.51 -33.11 21.18
CA ARG A 117 9.73 -32.73 22.37
C ARG A 117 10.62 -32.16 23.47
N GLY A 118 10.17 -31.09 24.10
CA GLY A 118 10.90 -30.32 25.11
C GLY A 118 11.95 -29.37 24.52
N HIS A 119 12.14 -29.36 23.20
CA HIS A 119 13.10 -28.51 22.49
C HIS A 119 12.43 -27.70 21.37
N ILE A 120 11.09 -27.69 21.29
CA ILE A 120 10.36 -27.04 20.19
C ILE A 120 10.63 -25.52 20.19
N ALA A 121 10.70 -24.89 21.36
CA ALA A 121 11.03 -23.48 21.51
C ALA A 121 12.45 -23.14 21.01
N GLU A 122 13.42 -24.03 21.24
CA GLU A 122 14.78 -23.90 20.69
C GLU A 122 14.78 -24.09 19.17
N PHE A 123 14.14 -25.16 18.69
CA PHE A 123 14.04 -25.49 17.26
C PHE A 123 13.36 -24.38 16.46
N SER A 124 12.36 -23.72 17.05
CA SER A 124 11.65 -22.60 16.43
C SER A 124 12.56 -21.41 16.12
N ARG A 125 13.70 -21.27 16.82
CA ARG A 125 14.63 -20.14 16.66
C ARG A 125 15.80 -20.45 15.72
N ASP A 126 15.97 -21.71 15.31
CA ASP A 126 16.96 -22.10 14.31
C ASP A 126 16.36 -22.05 12.89
N GLN A 127 17.20 -21.67 11.93
CA GLN A 127 16.76 -21.43 10.56
C GLN A 127 16.14 -22.66 9.90
N ARG A 128 16.77 -23.84 10.02
CA ARG A 128 16.28 -25.05 9.37
C ARG A 128 15.24 -25.75 10.23
N ALA A 129 15.47 -25.81 11.54
CA ALA A 129 14.54 -26.45 12.45
C ALA A 129 13.19 -25.71 12.51
N SER A 130 13.16 -24.38 12.41
CA SER A 130 11.90 -23.62 12.36
C SER A 130 11.05 -23.97 11.14
N ARG A 131 11.65 -24.34 10.00
CA ARG A 131 10.92 -24.80 8.81
C ARG A 131 10.30 -26.16 9.02
N PHE A 132 11.04 -27.06 9.65
CA PHE A 132 10.50 -28.34 10.07
C PHE A 132 9.31 -28.15 11.02
N ILE A 133 9.41 -27.28 12.03
CA ILE A 133 8.28 -26.99 12.93
C ILE A 133 7.09 -26.38 12.17
N GLN A 134 7.30 -25.46 11.23
CA GLN A 134 6.24 -24.90 10.39
C GLN A 134 5.50 -25.98 9.57
N GLN A 135 6.23 -26.93 8.97
CA GLN A 135 5.64 -28.05 8.23
C GLN A 135 4.87 -28.98 9.16
N VAL A 136 5.42 -29.28 10.34
CA VAL A 136 4.70 -30.07 11.34
C VAL A 136 3.38 -29.39 11.72
N ILE A 137 3.37 -28.06 11.91
CA ILE A 137 2.12 -27.32 12.22
C ILE A 137 1.11 -27.40 11.06
N GLU A 138 1.53 -27.53 9.80
CA GLU A 138 0.64 -27.68 8.64
C GLU A 138 -0.12 -29.00 8.63
N ASP A 139 0.50 -30.08 9.08
CA ASP A 139 -0.08 -31.42 9.03
C ASP A 139 -0.52 -31.94 10.41
N ALA A 140 -0.25 -31.20 11.48
CA ALA A 140 -0.53 -31.62 12.85
C ALA A 140 -2.02 -31.85 13.12
N ASP A 141 -2.30 -32.91 13.88
CA ASP A 141 -3.58 -33.15 14.55
C ASP A 141 -3.68 -32.28 15.83
N THR A 142 -4.78 -32.46 16.58
CA THR A 142 -5.04 -31.62 17.77
C THR A 142 -4.00 -31.85 18.87
N ASP A 143 -3.62 -33.10 19.13
CA ASP A 143 -2.66 -33.43 20.19
C ASP A 143 -1.25 -32.93 19.87
N ALA A 144 -0.82 -33.06 18.61
CA ALA A 144 0.45 -32.52 18.14
C ALA A 144 0.47 -30.98 18.20
N LEU A 145 -0.61 -30.32 17.79
CA LEU A 145 -0.71 -28.86 17.91
C LEU A 145 -0.65 -28.42 19.38
N ASP A 146 -1.39 -29.09 20.28
CA ASP A 146 -1.42 -28.76 21.70
C ASP A 146 -0.04 -28.89 22.35
N LEU A 147 0.74 -29.90 21.94
CA LEU A 147 2.13 -30.04 22.37
C LEU A 147 2.98 -28.84 21.92
N ILE A 148 2.91 -28.46 20.65
CA ILE A 148 3.67 -27.31 20.11
C ILE A 148 3.24 -26.01 20.80
N TRP A 149 1.94 -25.83 21.03
CA TRP A 149 1.39 -24.70 21.79
C TRP A 149 1.96 -24.62 23.20
N SER A 150 2.06 -25.74 23.91
CA SER A 150 2.56 -25.78 25.29
C SER A 150 4.02 -25.36 25.41
N GLU A 151 4.84 -25.60 24.39
CA GLU A 151 6.25 -25.24 24.37
C GLU A 151 6.51 -23.84 23.78
N VAL A 152 5.80 -23.44 22.72
CA VAL A 152 6.01 -22.14 22.05
C VAL A 152 5.31 -21.00 22.78
N ALA A 153 4.09 -21.21 23.30
CA ALA A 153 3.37 -20.22 24.10
C ALA A 153 3.70 -20.37 25.60
N SER A 154 4.99 -20.46 25.89
CA SER A 154 5.59 -20.54 27.22
C SER A 154 6.37 -19.24 27.54
N ASP A 155 7.24 -19.27 28.55
CA ASP A 155 8.12 -18.15 28.91
C ASP A 155 9.05 -17.71 27.74
N ASP A 156 9.25 -18.57 26.73
CA ASP A 156 10.05 -18.27 25.54
C ASP A 156 9.31 -17.47 24.46
N LEU A 157 8.00 -17.21 24.58
CA LEU A 157 7.18 -16.62 23.52
C LEU A 157 7.76 -15.32 22.95
N LEU A 158 8.23 -14.42 23.81
CA LEU A 158 8.82 -13.14 23.38
C LEU A 158 10.12 -13.37 22.61
N THR A 159 10.99 -14.23 23.14
CA THR A 159 12.26 -14.61 22.50
C THR A 159 12.04 -15.21 21.12
N ILE A 160 10.99 -16.02 20.95
CA ILE A 160 10.63 -16.61 19.66
C ILE A 160 10.03 -15.53 18.72
N SER A 161 9.21 -14.62 19.26
CA SER A 161 8.57 -13.54 18.48
C SER A 161 9.58 -12.53 17.91
N PHE A 162 10.66 -12.24 18.64
CA PHE A 162 11.78 -11.39 18.20
C PHE A 162 12.78 -12.10 17.30
N ASN A 163 12.60 -13.39 17.03
CA ASN A 163 13.54 -14.15 16.24
C ASN A 163 13.19 -14.11 14.75
N ALA A 164 14.22 -13.96 13.91
CA ALA A 164 14.09 -13.90 12.45
C ALA A 164 13.39 -15.11 11.83
N CYS A 165 13.42 -16.28 12.49
CA CYS A 165 12.78 -17.52 12.06
C CYS A 165 11.59 -17.89 12.96
N GLY A 166 11.69 -17.63 14.26
CA GLY A 166 10.68 -17.97 15.26
C GLY A 166 9.35 -17.27 15.04
N ASN A 167 9.36 -16.02 14.58
CA ASN A 167 8.13 -15.28 14.32
C ASN A 167 7.19 -16.01 13.33
N TYR A 168 7.71 -16.75 12.34
CA TYR A 168 6.88 -17.52 11.41
C TYR A 168 6.20 -18.70 12.10
N VAL A 169 6.88 -19.35 13.06
CA VAL A 169 6.29 -20.44 13.84
C VAL A 169 5.11 -19.92 14.66
N VAL A 170 5.29 -18.78 15.33
CA VAL A 170 4.22 -18.13 16.11
C VAL A 170 3.04 -17.76 15.20
N GLN A 171 3.31 -17.18 14.03
CA GLN A 171 2.26 -16.83 13.07
C GLN A 171 1.50 -18.06 12.55
N LYS A 172 2.21 -19.16 12.27
CA LYS A 172 1.62 -20.41 11.81
C LYS A 172 0.76 -21.09 12.88
N LEU A 173 1.21 -21.04 14.13
CA LEU A 173 0.41 -21.46 15.27
C LEU A 173 -0.88 -20.65 15.37
N LEU A 174 -0.80 -19.33 15.28
CA LEU A 174 -1.98 -18.46 15.28
C LEU A 174 -2.98 -18.82 14.17
N ASP A 175 -2.51 -19.19 12.97
CA ASP A 175 -3.39 -19.63 11.88
C ASP A 175 -4.15 -20.93 12.24
N ARG A 176 -3.49 -21.89 12.89
CA ARG A 176 -4.05 -23.21 13.24
C ARG A 176 -4.73 -23.28 14.61
N GLY A 177 -4.53 -22.29 15.47
CA GLY A 177 -5.04 -22.29 16.84
C GLY A 177 -6.55 -22.16 16.93
N SER A 178 -7.13 -22.80 17.95
CA SER A 178 -8.48 -22.48 18.43
C SER A 178 -8.56 -21.04 18.95
N GLU A 179 -9.77 -20.50 19.07
CA GLU A 179 -9.98 -19.17 19.64
C GLU A 179 -9.36 -19.07 21.05
N ALA A 180 -9.56 -20.08 21.90
CA ALA A 180 -8.99 -20.11 23.24
C ALA A 180 -7.45 -20.04 23.24
N GLN A 181 -6.79 -20.74 22.32
CA GLN A 181 -5.32 -20.70 22.17
C GLN A 181 -4.84 -19.33 21.68
N ARG A 182 -5.52 -18.75 20.68
CA ARG A 182 -5.20 -17.40 20.17
C ARG A 182 -5.35 -16.34 21.26
N VAL A 183 -6.42 -16.41 22.05
CA VAL A 183 -6.64 -15.52 23.20
C VAL A 183 -5.56 -15.72 24.27
N LYS A 184 -5.20 -16.97 24.58
CA LYS A 184 -4.13 -17.28 25.55
C LYS A 184 -2.79 -16.69 25.12
N LEU A 185 -2.41 -16.85 23.85
CA LEU A 185 -1.17 -16.25 23.33
C LEU A 185 -1.21 -14.73 23.36
N ALA A 186 -2.31 -14.12 22.91
CA ALA A 186 -2.46 -12.66 22.97
C ALA A 186 -2.37 -12.14 24.41
N THR A 187 -2.91 -12.89 25.38
CA THR A 187 -2.79 -12.59 26.81
C THR A 187 -1.33 -12.67 27.28
N ALA A 188 -0.57 -13.65 26.81
CA ALA A 188 0.85 -13.77 27.13
C ALA A 188 1.72 -12.64 26.52
N LEU A 189 1.23 -11.95 25.48
CA LEU A 189 1.88 -10.75 24.92
C LEU A 189 1.48 -9.45 25.63
N GLN A 190 0.49 -9.47 26.53
CA GLN A 190 0.09 -8.28 27.28
C GLN A 190 1.26 -7.75 28.12
N GLY A 191 1.33 -6.43 28.24
CA GLY A 191 2.46 -5.71 28.83
C GLY A 191 3.68 -5.56 27.92
N HIS A 192 3.69 -6.23 26.76
CA HIS A 192 4.79 -6.20 25.79
C HIS A 192 4.34 -5.78 24.38
N VAL A 193 3.07 -5.45 24.15
CA VAL A 193 2.51 -5.09 22.83
C VAL A 193 3.32 -3.99 22.16
N VAL A 194 3.69 -2.95 22.91
CA VAL A 194 4.43 -1.81 22.37
C VAL A 194 5.84 -2.24 21.97
N GLN A 195 6.56 -2.91 22.86
CA GLN A 195 7.89 -3.45 22.58
C GLN A 195 7.87 -4.38 21.37
N VAL A 196 6.87 -5.26 21.28
CA VAL A 196 6.74 -6.22 20.19
C VAL A 196 6.36 -5.55 18.87
N SER A 197 5.56 -4.49 18.92
CA SER A 197 5.20 -3.72 17.73
C SER A 197 6.38 -2.96 17.12
N GLN A 198 7.38 -2.57 17.92
CA GLN A 198 8.56 -1.84 17.46
C GLN A 198 9.68 -2.76 16.94
N ASP A 199 9.56 -4.07 17.15
CA ASP A 199 10.54 -5.04 16.68
C ASP A 199 10.35 -5.40 15.19
N ALA A 200 11.46 -5.64 14.48
CA ALA A 200 11.46 -5.94 13.05
C ALA A 200 10.76 -7.27 12.68
N TYR A 201 10.68 -8.20 13.63
CA TYR A 201 10.01 -9.49 13.49
C TYR A 201 8.73 -9.55 14.32
N GLY A 202 8.77 -9.02 15.54
CA GLY A 202 7.64 -8.98 16.47
C GLY A 202 6.42 -8.22 15.91
N CYS A 203 6.62 -7.16 15.13
CA CYS A 203 5.50 -6.41 14.56
C CYS A 203 4.60 -7.27 13.66
N TRP A 204 5.16 -8.31 13.04
CA TRP A 204 4.41 -9.29 12.24
C TRP A 204 3.57 -10.22 13.10
N VAL A 205 4.08 -10.60 14.27
CA VAL A 205 3.33 -11.37 15.26
C VAL A 205 2.13 -10.57 15.72
N ILE A 206 2.29 -9.30 16.12
CA ILE A 206 1.16 -8.46 16.55
C ILE A 206 0.15 -8.26 15.41
N GLN A 207 0.61 -8.02 14.18
CA GLN A 207 -0.29 -7.92 13.03
C GLN A 207 -1.08 -9.22 12.81
N LYS A 208 -0.45 -10.39 12.94
CA LYS A 208 -1.13 -11.68 12.84
C LYS A 208 -2.12 -11.90 13.98
N VAL A 209 -1.75 -11.55 15.21
CA VAL A 209 -2.65 -11.60 16.37
C VAL A 209 -3.91 -10.76 16.08
N LEU A 210 -3.73 -9.52 15.63
CA LEU A 210 -4.83 -8.64 15.26
C LEU A 210 -5.74 -9.26 14.17
N ASP A 211 -5.19 -9.98 13.19
CA ASP A 211 -6.00 -10.63 12.15
C ASP A 211 -6.91 -11.73 12.71
N VAL A 212 -6.47 -12.50 13.72
CA VAL A 212 -7.14 -13.76 14.12
C VAL A 212 -7.86 -13.73 15.47
N VAL A 213 -7.61 -12.74 16.33
CA VAL A 213 -8.25 -12.67 17.66
C VAL A 213 -9.61 -11.95 17.65
N PRO A 214 -10.51 -12.25 18.61
CA PRO A 214 -11.78 -11.55 18.76
C PRO A 214 -11.62 -10.05 19.06
N ASN A 215 -12.66 -9.27 18.76
CA ASN A 215 -12.66 -7.81 18.92
C ASN A 215 -12.37 -7.31 20.35
N HIS A 216 -12.74 -8.05 21.39
CA HIS A 216 -12.46 -7.63 22.77
C HIS A 216 -10.95 -7.71 23.08
N VAL A 217 -10.24 -8.71 22.55
CA VAL A 217 -8.78 -8.82 22.67
C VAL A 217 -8.08 -7.75 21.82
N ARG A 218 -8.59 -7.49 20.60
CA ARG A 218 -8.10 -6.36 19.79
C ARG A 218 -8.18 -5.04 20.56
N GLY A 219 -9.28 -4.82 21.29
CA GLY A 219 -9.45 -3.65 22.16
C GLY A 219 -8.38 -3.56 23.25
N GLN A 220 -8.02 -4.68 23.90
CA GLN A 220 -6.94 -4.71 24.91
C GLN A 220 -5.58 -4.33 24.33
N ILE A 221 -5.27 -4.82 23.12
CA ILE A 221 -4.05 -4.44 22.39
C ILE A 221 -4.02 -2.93 22.12
N VAL A 222 -5.15 -2.35 21.72
CA VAL A 222 -5.25 -0.90 21.50
C VAL A 222 -5.06 -0.11 22.79
N LEU A 223 -5.69 -0.53 23.90
CA LEU A 223 -5.54 0.13 25.20
C LEU A 223 -4.08 0.17 25.67
N GLU A 224 -3.32 -0.89 25.42
CA GLU A 224 -1.89 -0.93 25.77
C GLU A 224 -1.03 -0.04 24.85
N ALA A 225 -1.38 0.03 23.56
CA ALA A 225 -0.67 0.83 22.57
C ALA A 225 -0.95 2.34 22.69
N GLU A 226 -2.14 2.73 23.17
CA GLU A 226 -2.65 4.10 23.16
C GLU A 226 -1.73 5.14 23.82
N PRO A 227 -1.15 4.92 25.01
CA PRO A 227 -0.21 5.86 25.62
C PRO A 227 1.05 6.13 24.78
N HIS A 228 1.40 5.20 23.87
CA HIS A 228 2.60 5.25 23.06
C HIS A 228 2.30 5.44 21.56
N ILE A 229 1.06 5.79 21.22
CA ILE A 229 0.60 5.72 19.83
C ILE A 229 1.43 6.59 18.89
N LEU A 230 1.83 7.80 19.30
CA LEU A 230 2.63 8.70 18.46
C LEU A 230 4.04 8.16 18.21
N THR A 231 4.62 7.49 19.21
CA THR A 231 5.90 6.79 19.06
C THR A 231 5.74 5.68 18.04
N LEU A 232 4.69 4.87 18.14
CA LEU A 232 4.41 3.79 17.19
C LEU A 232 4.15 4.31 15.77
N VAL A 233 3.43 5.43 15.61
CA VAL A 233 3.15 6.03 14.30
C VAL A 233 4.43 6.40 13.54
N LYS A 234 5.47 6.82 14.25
CA LYS A 234 6.76 7.23 13.68
C LYS A 234 7.83 6.13 13.72
N ASP A 235 7.47 4.95 14.22
CA ASP A 235 8.37 3.81 14.30
C ASP A 235 8.37 3.04 12.97
N PRO A 236 9.54 2.62 12.43
CA PRO A 236 9.63 1.89 11.16
C PRO A 236 8.84 0.57 11.14
N ASN A 237 8.61 -0.06 12.30
CA ASN A 237 7.85 -1.30 12.44
C ASN A 237 6.45 -1.02 13.04
N GLY A 238 6.40 -0.20 14.10
CA GLY A 238 5.19 0.12 14.83
C GLY A 238 4.11 0.77 13.96
N ASN A 239 4.49 1.57 12.96
CA ASN A 239 3.53 2.23 12.07
C ASN A 239 2.65 1.21 11.33
N HIS A 240 3.20 0.02 11.03
CA HIS A 240 2.46 -1.05 10.37
C HIS A 240 1.42 -1.69 11.30
N VAL A 241 1.76 -1.82 12.58
CA VAL A 241 0.80 -2.26 13.60
C VAL A 241 -0.32 -1.24 13.76
N VAL A 242 -0.04 0.06 13.81
CA VAL A 242 -1.08 1.10 13.90
C VAL A 242 -1.98 1.09 12.66
N GLN A 243 -1.40 0.95 11.45
CA GLN A 243 -2.19 0.79 10.23
C GLN A 243 -3.08 -0.46 10.27
N LYS A 244 -2.56 -1.59 10.78
CA LYS A 244 -3.35 -2.81 10.95
C LYS A 244 -4.49 -2.60 11.94
N ILE A 245 -4.22 -1.93 13.08
CA ILE A 245 -5.23 -1.58 14.08
C ILE A 245 -6.37 -0.78 13.41
N LEU A 246 -6.05 0.28 12.67
CA LEU A 246 -7.04 1.09 11.95
C LEU A 246 -7.85 0.29 10.93
N GLN A 247 -7.29 -0.78 10.36
CA GLN A 247 -7.95 -1.61 9.36
C GLN A 247 -8.91 -2.65 9.95
N VAL A 248 -8.56 -3.27 11.09
CA VAL A 248 -9.29 -4.46 11.59
C VAL A 248 -10.01 -4.25 12.91
N VAL A 249 -9.72 -3.16 13.64
CA VAL A 249 -10.35 -2.88 14.93
C VAL A 249 -11.58 -1.99 14.75
N PRO A 250 -12.74 -2.36 15.32
CA PRO A 250 -13.93 -1.52 15.25
C PRO A 250 -13.69 -0.11 15.81
N ALA A 251 -14.21 0.91 15.13
CA ALA A 251 -13.98 2.33 15.44
C ALA A 251 -14.23 2.72 16.92
N ARG A 252 -15.17 2.06 17.59
CA ARG A 252 -15.46 2.29 19.02
C ARG A 252 -14.29 2.02 19.98
N TYR A 253 -13.26 1.28 19.56
CA TYR A 253 -12.06 1.03 20.35
C TYR A 253 -10.88 1.93 19.96
N LEU A 254 -11.01 2.77 18.94
CA LEU A 254 -9.93 3.59 18.40
C LEU A 254 -9.88 4.97 19.10
N THR A 255 -9.87 4.97 20.43
CA THR A 255 -9.84 6.19 21.26
C THR A 255 -8.57 7.02 21.08
N PHE A 256 -7.46 6.36 20.70
CA PHE A 256 -6.18 7.03 20.49
C PHE A 256 -6.19 8.10 19.39
N VAL A 257 -7.21 8.16 18.54
CA VAL A 257 -7.31 9.17 17.46
C VAL A 257 -7.30 10.58 18.03
N ASP A 258 -7.78 10.78 19.26
CA ASP A 258 -7.70 12.06 19.96
C ASP A 258 -6.25 12.53 20.17
N ALA A 259 -5.29 11.61 20.25
CA ALA A 259 -3.88 11.94 20.30
C ALA A 259 -3.34 12.49 18.97
N PHE A 260 -4.06 12.40 17.85
CA PHE A 260 -3.64 13.00 16.59
C PHE A 260 -4.07 14.46 16.47
N HIS A 261 -5.02 14.91 17.30
CA HIS A 261 -5.43 16.30 17.33
C HIS A 261 -4.27 17.23 17.71
N GLY A 262 -4.18 18.36 17.01
CA GLY A 262 -3.08 19.33 17.07
C GLY A 262 -1.79 18.87 16.38
N ARG A 263 -1.76 17.67 15.80
CA ARG A 263 -0.55 17.04 15.21
C ARG A 263 -0.78 16.49 13.81
N ALA A 264 -1.94 16.70 13.19
CA ALA A 264 -2.27 16.10 11.89
C ALA A 264 -1.24 16.47 10.80
N VAL A 265 -0.78 17.72 10.78
CA VAL A 265 0.20 18.21 9.79
C VAL A 265 1.58 17.58 9.99
N GLU A 266 2.00 17.44 11.25
CA GLU A 266 3.25 16.77 11.62
C GLU A 266 3.23 15.30 11.16
N ILE A 267 2.14 14.59 11.46
CA ILE A 267 1.92 13.20 11.03
C ILE A 267 1.88 13.11 9.50
N ALA A 268 1.21 14.04 8.81
CA ALA A 268 1.10 14.06 7.36
C ALA A 268 2.46 14.21 6.64
N ARG A 269 3.43 14.88 7.27
CA ARG A 269 4.78 15.12 6.72
C ARG A 269 5.83 14.13 7.22
N ASP A 270 5.40 13.11 7.97
CA ASP A 270 6.27 12.05 8.45
C ASP A 270 6.36 10.90 7.43
N ASN A 271 7.53 10.30 7.31
CA ASN A 271 7.81 9.22 6.36
C ASN A 271 6.96 7.95 6.60
N TYR A 272 6.52 7.73 7.84
CA TYR A 272 5.62 6.65 8.23
C TYR A 272 4.22 7.17 8.57
N GLY A 273 4.15 8.29 9.28
CA GLY A 273 2.90 8.89 9.75
C GLY A 273 1.93 9.25 8.63
N CYS A 274 2.41 9.66 7.45
CA CYS A 274 1.55 9.96 6.32
C CYS A 274 0.69 8.76 5.89
N ARG A 275 1.17 7.54 6.09
CA ARG A 275 0.41 6.31 5.80
C ARG A 275 -0.63 6.03 6.86
N VAL A 276 -0.28 6.23 8.14
CA VAL A 276 -1.25 6.11 9.25
C VAL A 276 -2.39 7.10 9.03
N LEU A 277 -2.08 8.35 8.70
CA LEU A 277 -3.12 9.37 8.45
C LEU A 277 -4.01 9.00 7.26
N GLN A 278 -3.46 8.46 6.18
CA GLN A 278 -4.28 7.92 5.07
C GLN A 278 -5.21 6.78 5.54
N ARG A 279 -4.75 5.89 6.43
CA ARG A 279 -5.61 4.84 7.01
C ARG A 279 -6.70 5.41 7.91
N CYS A 280 -6.43 6.48 8.64
CA CYS A 280 -7.45 7.22 9.36
C CYS A 280 -8.53 7.72 8.40
N LEU A 281 -8.15 8.41 7.33
CA LEU A 281 -9.08 8.93 6.31
C LEU A 281 -9.90 7.84 5.61
N GLN A 282 -9.33 6.63 5.46
CA GLN A 282 -9.97 5.51 4.79
C GLN A 282 -10.94 4.72 5.68
N HIS A 283 -10.62 4.52 6.96
CA HIS A 283 -11.31 3.54 7.80
C HIS A 283 -12.10 4.14 8.96
N LEU A 284 -11.82 5.39 9.35
CA LEU A 284 -12.54 6.03 10.44
C LEU A 284 -13.82 6.72 9.95
N PRO A 285 -14.84 6.82 10.82
CA PRO A 285 -16.03 7.60 10.51
C PRO A 285 -15.68 9.07 10.31
N PHE A 286 -16.51 9.79 9.55
CA PHE A 286 -16.25 11.17 9.16
C PHE A 286 -16.03 12.09 10.37
N GLU A 287 -16.81 11.88 11.43
CA GLU A 287 -16.79 12.67 12.65
C GLU A 287 -15.43 12.61 13.36
N ALA A 288 -14.73 11.48 13.26
CA ALA A 288 -13.40 11.30 13.84
C ALA A 288 -12.29 11.91 12.96
N VAL A 289 -12.45 11.93 11.63
CA VAL A 289 -11.45 12.48 10.71
C VAL A 289 -11.62 13.98 10.46
N GLN A 290 -12.81 14.54 10.69
CA GLN A 290 -13.11 15.94 10.43
C GLN A 290 -12.15 16.90 11.15
N PRO A 291 -11.81 16.74 12.44
CA PRO A 291 -10.86 17.62 13.11
C PRO A 291 -9.47 17.58 12.47
N LEU A 292 -9.00 16.39 12.09
CA LEU A 292 -7.72 16.21 11.42
C LEU A 292 -7.71 16.95 10.07
N LEU A 293 -8.78 16.83 9.28
CA LEU A 293 -8.91 17.55 8.01
C LEU A 293 -8.93 19.08 8.20
N GLN A 294 -9.54 19.59 9.28
CA GLN A 294 -9.52 21.02 9.58
C GLN A 294 -8.11 21.51 9.92
N GLU A 295 -7.32 20.72 10.65
CA GLU A 295 -5.91 21.04 10.93
C GLU A 295 -5.05 21.07 9.67
N LEU A 296 -5.33 20.20 8.69
CA LEU A 296 -4.61 20.15 7.42
C LEU A 296 -4.90 21.35 6.51
N LYS A 297 -6.11 21.91 6.60
CA LYS A 297 -6.63 22.91 5.66
C LYS A 297 -5.71 24.13 5.42
N PRO A 298 -5.14 24.79 6.46
CA PRO A 298 -4.24 25.93 6.26
C PRO A 298 -2.92 25.57 5.55
N PHE A 299 -2.54 24.28 5.58
CA PHE A 299 -1.25 23.79 5.12
C PHE A 299 -1.33 23.00 3.81
N ILE A 300 -2.49 22.99 3.13
CA ILE A 300 -2.70 22.24 1.87
C ILE A 300 -1.60 22.56 0.86
N LEU A 301 -1.30 23.83 0.60
CA LEU A 301 -0.30 24.21 -0.41
C LEU A 301 1.11 23.72 -0.06
N GLU A 302 1.47 23.74 1.22
CA GLU A 302 2.75 23.20 1.67
C GLU A 302 2.79 21.69 1.54
N MET A 303 1.70 20.98 1.90
CA MET A 303 1.62 19.52 1.76
C MET A 303 1.66 19.07 0.30
N ILE A 304 1.05 19.83 -0.62
CA ILE A 304 1.16 19.56 -2.07
C ILE A 304 2.64 19.47 -2.51
N CYS A 305 3.49 20.29 -1.92
CA CYS A 305 4.91 20.35 -2.22
C CYS A 305 5.78 19.48 -1.29
N ASP A 306 5.22 18.89 -0.25
CA ASP A 306 5.99 18.08 0.71
C ASP A 306 6.27 16.67 0.15
N GLN A 307 7.41 16.09 0.51
CA GLN A 307 7.83 14.77 0.01
C GLN A 307 6.95 13.60 0.49
N PHE A 308 6.21 13.76 1.59
CA PHE A 308 5.28 12.77 2.15
C PHE A 308 3.82 13.29 2.16
N GLY A 309 3.62 14.55 2.53
CA GLY A 309 2.31 15.19 2.58
C GLY A 309 1.57 15.18 1.24
N ASN A 310 2.30 15.16 0.11
CA ASN A 310 1.69 15.09 -1.22
C ASN A 310 0.83 13.83 -1.40
N TYR A 311 1.16 12.72 -0.72
CA TYR A 311 0.37 11.49 -0.77
C TYR A 311 -0.95 11.60 -0.01
N VAL A 312 -0.97 12.32 1.11
CA VAL A 312 -2.21 12.63 1.85
C VAL A 312 -3.14 13.48 0.96
N ILE A 313 -2.60 14.49 0.26
CA ILE A 313 -3.40 15.31 -0.67
C ILE A 313 -3.93 14.47 -1.84
N GLN A 314 -3.10 13.58 -2.41
CA GLN A 314 -3.55 12.66 -3.47
C GLN A 314 -4.66 11.72 -3.02
N HIS A 315 -4.61 11.25 -1.77
CA HIS A 315 -5.65 10.42 -1.18
C HIS A 315 -6.97 11.20 -1.06
N ILE A 316 -6.93 12.43 -0.53
CA ILE A 316 -8.13 13.30 -0.44
C ILE A 316 -8.70 13.60 -1.84
N LEU A 317 -7.86 13.87 -2.84
CA LEU A 317 -8.31 14.06 -4.22
C LEU A 317 -9.02 12.83 -4.80
N GLN A 318 -8.63 11.63 -4.38
CA GLN A 318 -9.24 10.39 -4.85
C GLN A 318 -10.57 10.12 -4.13
N ASP A 319 -10.53 10.03 -2.80
CA ASP A 319 -11.59 9.41 -2.00
C ASP A 319 -12.29 10.40 -1.05
N GLY A 320 -11.80 11.64 -0.95
CA GLY A 320 -12.37 12.68 -0.10
C GLY A 320 -13.74 13.20 -0.56
N LYS A 321 -14.38 14.00 0.29
CA LYS A 321 -15.64 14.68 -0.03
C LYS A 321 -15.42 15.83 -1.00
N THR A 322 -16.48 16.24 -1.71
CA THR A 322 -16.43 17.37 -2.66
C THR A 322 -15.85 18.64 -2.04
N SER A 323 -16.28 19.00 -0.82
CA SER A 323 -15.79 20.19 -0.11
C SER A 323 -14.30 20.12 0.21
N GLU A 324 -13.76 18.94 0.53
CA GLU A 324 -12.33 18.76 0.79
C GLU A 324 -11.51 18.90 -0.50
N LYS A 325 -12.00 18.35 -1.60
CA LYS A 325 -11.38 18.47 -2.92
C LYS A 325 -11.39 19.93 -3.42
N GLU A 326 -12.48 20.66 -3.19
CA GLU A 326 -12.61 22.08 -3.55
C GLU A 326 -11.52 22.95 -2.90
N GLU A 327 -11.20 22.71 -1.63
CA GLU A 327 -10.11 23.42 -0.95
C GLU A 327 -8.76 23.17 -1.62
N ILE A 328 -8.50 21.93 -2.07
CA ILE A 328 -7.28 21.58 -2.81
C ILE A 328 -7.25 22.27 -4.17
N PHE A 329 -8.36 22.25 -4.91
CA PHE A 329 -8.45 22.94 -6.20
C PHE A 329 -8.27 24.46 -6.06
N HIS A 330 -8.79 25.06 -4.99
CA HIS A 330 -8.58 26.47 -4.69
C HIS A 330 -7.09 26.80 -4.52
N GLN A 331 -6.31 25.94 -3.84
CA GLN A 331 -4.86 26.12 -3.69
C GLN A 331 -4.07 25.89 -4.98
N ILE A 332 -4.58 25.07 -5.91
CA ILE A 332 -3.95 24.81 -7.21
C ILE A 332 -4.14 25.97 -8.18
N ARG A 333 -5.31 26.63 -8.14
CA ARG A 333 -5.67 27.71 -9.07
C ARG A 333 -4.65 28.85 -9.05
N GLY A 334 -4.25 29.29 -10.23
CA GLY A 334 -3.23 30.32 -10.46
C GLY A 334 -1.79 29.84 -10.24
N ARG A 335 -1.58 28.55 -9.92
CA ARG A 335 -0.27 27.98 -9.60
C ARG A 335 0.08 26.75 -10.45
N VAL A 336 -0.74 26.42 -11.45
CA VAL A 336 -0.61 25.17 -12.25
C VAL A 336 0.79 25.01 -12.84
N LEU A 337 1.30 26.02 -13.54
CA LEU A 337 2.64 25.94 -14.16
C LEU A 337 3.77 25.74 -13.15
N ARG A 338 3.65 26.31 -11.95
CA ARG A 338 4.65 26.17 -10.89
C ARG A 338 4.59 24.77 -10.28
N LEU A 339 3.39 24.30 -9.96
CA LEU A 339 3.18 22.99 -9.32
C LEU A 339 3.50 21.85 -10.28
N ALA A 340 3.17 21.98 -11.57
CA ALA A 340 3.46 20.97 -12.59
C ALA A 340 4.96 20.67 -12.73
N ARG A 341 5.81 21.66 -12.43
CA ARG A 341 7.26 21.58 -12.55
C ARG A 341 7.97 21.24 -11.24
N HIS A 342 7.20 20.96 -10.19
CA HIS A 342 7.72 20.60 -8.88
C HIS A 342 7.69 19.09 -8.68
N LYS A 343 8.79 18.52 -8.18
CA LYS A 343 9.02 17.06 -8.07
C LYS A 343 7.86 16.29 -7.44
N TYR A 344 7.27 16.83 -6.37
CA TYR A 344 6.18 16.17 -5.63
C TYR A 344 4.79 16.66 -6.05
N ALA A 345 4.67 17.95 -6.39
CA ALA A 345 3.38 18.55 -6.69
C ALA A 345 2.88 18.19 -8.09
N SER A 346 3.77 17.80 -9.01
CA SER A 346 3.39 17.30 -10.32
C SER A 346 2.46 16.09 -10.22
N ASN A 347 2.74 15.16 -9.29
CA ASN A 347 1.91 13.98 -9.05
C ASN A 347 0.53 14.38 -8.51
N VAL A 348 0.50 15.35 -7.58
CA VAL A 348 -0.76 15.91 -7.07
C VAL A 348 -1.57 16.53 -8.21
N LEU A 349 -0.90 17.23 -9.13
CA LEU A 349 -1.56 17.90 -10.24
C LEU A 349 -2.10 16.91 -11.28
N GLU A 350 -1.41 15.79 -11.54
CA GLU A 350 -1.94 14.67 -12.34
C GLU A 350 -3.18 14.04 -11.69
N LYS A 351 -3.14 13.86 -10.36
CA LYS A 351 -4.29 13.36 -9.60
C LYS A 351 -5.45 14.35 -9.65
N ALA A 352 -5.17 15.64 -9.50
CA ALA A 352 -6.15 16.71 -9.58
C ALA A 352 -6.82 16.74 -10.96
N LEU A 353 -6.06 16.64 -12.05
CA LEU A 353 -6.63 16.56 -13.41
C LEU A 353 -7.58 15.36 -13.57
N THR A 354 -7.21 14.21 -13.01
CA THR A 354 -7.97 12.97 -13.10
C THR A 354 -9.29 13.03 -12.33
N HIS A 355 -9.28 13.61 -11.12
CA HIS A 355 -10.42 13.61 -10.21
C HIS A 355 -11.19 14.95 -10.16
N ALA A 356 -10.73 15.97 -10.89
CA ALA A 356 -11.43 17.25 -10.98
C ALA A 356 -12.76 17.11 -11.72
N PRO A 357 -13.81 17.83 -11.24
CA PRO A 357 -15.00 18.08 -12.04
C PRO A 357 -14.65 18.74 -13.39
N PRO A 358 -15.45 18.55 -14.44
CA PRO A 358 -15.13 19.04 -15.79
C PRO A 358 -14.74 20.53 -15.86
N LEU A 359 -15.48 21.40 -15.17
CA LEU A 359 -15.18 22.84 -15.14
C LEU A 359 -13.83 23.17 -14.48
N ILE A 360 -13.50 22.48 -13.39
CA ILE A 360 -12.23 22.67 -12.68
C ILE A 360 -11.07 22.11 -13.52
N ARG A 361 -11.26 20.93 -14.14
CA ARG A 361 -10.27 20.32 -15.04
C ARG A 361 -9.98 21.25 -16.21
N HIS A 362 -11.02 21.80 -16.83
CA HIS A 362 -10.91 22.78 -17.90
C HIS A 362 -10.09 24.00 -17.46
N ALA A 363 -10.38 24.57 -16.29
CA ALA A 363 -9.63 25.71 -15.75
C ALA A 363 -8.14 25.38 -15.48
N ILE A 364 -7.83 24.19 -14.96
CA ILE A 364 -6.45 23.74 -14.76
C ILE A 364 -5.70 23.66 -16.10
N ILE A 365 -6.33 23.09 -17.13
CA ILE A 365 -5.72 22.98 -18.46
C ILE A 365 -5.55 24.36 -19.11
N GLU A 366 -6.48 25.28 -18.88
CA GLU A 366 -6.42 26.63 -19.42
C GLU A 366 -5.18 27.41 -18.92
N GLU A 367 -4.78 27.22 -17.66
CA GLU A 367 -3.54 27.82 -17.14
C GLU A 367 -2.28 27.33 -17.87
N MET A 368 -2.31 26.09 -18.39
CA MET A 368 -1.20 25.53 -19.19
C MET A 368 -1.08 26.18 -20.57
N LEU A 369 -2.17 26.75 -21.09
CA LEU A 369 -2.24 27.42 -22.40
C LEU A 369 -1.78 28.88 -22.37
N THR A 370 -1.25 29.37 -21.24
CA THR A 370 -0.75 30.74 -21.10
C THR A 370 0.22 31.14 -22.22
N THR A 371 -0.08 32.26 -22.88
CA THR A 371 0.70 32.79 -24.00
C THR A 371 1.43 34.10 -23.64
N VAL A 372 2.54 34.38 -24.32
CA VAL A 372 3.22 35.69 -24.26
C VAL A 372 3.52 36.11 -25.69
N LYS A 373 2.94 37.23 -26.15
CA LYS A 373 3.05 37.70 -27.54
C LYS A 373 2.71 36.59 -28.57
N GLY A 374 1.66 35.81 -28.30
CA GLY A 374 1.23 34.69 -29.15
C GLY A 374 2.06 33.41 -29.00
N PHE A 375 3.18 33.43 -28.27
CA PHE A 375 3.96 32.22 -27.99
C PHE A 375 3.32 31.40 -26.86
N PRO A 376 3.04 30.09 -27.02
CA PRO A 376 2.44 29.25 -25.99
C PRO A 376 3.45 28.89 -24.89
N LYS A 377 3.75 29.88 -24.05
CA LYS A 377 4.80 29.84 -23.02
C LYS A 377 4.55 28.73 -22.01
N GLY A 378 3.31 28.53 -21.56
CA GLY A 378 2.98 27.48 -20.58
C GLY A 378 3.32 26.09 -21.10
N VAL A 379 2.80 25.73 -22.28
CA VAL A 379 3.10 24.46 -22.95
C VAL A 379 4.61 24.28 -23.17
N TRP A 380 5.32 25.32 -23.64
CA TRP A 380 6.77 25.25 -23.80
C TRP A 380 7.49 24.99 -22.48
N GLN A 381 7.09 25.65 -21.39
CA GLN A 381 7.69 25.44 -20.06
C GLN A 381 7.48 24.01 -19.57
N LEU A 382 6.27 23.47 -19.69
CA LEU A 382 5.95 22.11 -19.24
C LEU A 382 6.68 21.05 -20.06
N MET A 383 6.66 21.19 -21.39
CA MET A 383 7.29 20.25 -22.31
C MET A 383 8.82 20.16 -22.12
N ASN A 384 9.47 21.25 -21.68
CA ASN A 384 10.92 21.30 -21.44
C ASN A 384 11.32 21.03 -19.98
N ASP A 385 10.37 20.71 -19.10
CA ASP A 385 10.61 20.43 -17.69
C ASP A 385 10.58 18.93 -17.40
N GLN A 386 11.46 18.47 -16.50
CA GLN A 386 11.60 17.05 -16.16
C GLN A 386 10.38 16.44 -15.43
N TYR A 387 9.51 17.27 -14.84
CA TYR A 387 8.25 16.82 -14.22
C TYR A 387 7.04 17.32 -15.01
N GLY A 388 7.10 18.57 -15.49
CA GLY A 388 5.99 19.21 -16.20
C GLY A 388 5.52 18.46 -17.44
N ASN A 389 6.41 17.72 -18.10
CA ASN A 389 6.08 16.94 -19.28
C ASN A 389 5.03 15.85 -19.02
N TYR A 390 5.06 15.20 -17.85
CA TYR A 390 4.10 14.17 -17.48
C TYR A 390 2.71 14.77 -17.22
N VAL A 391 2.67 15.92 -16.56
CA VAL A 391 1.42 16.66 -16.32
C VAL A 391 0.79 17.11 -17.64
N LEU A 392 1.60 17.58 -18.60
CA LEU A 392 1.12 17.98 -19.93
C LEU A 392 0.56 16.77 -20.70
N GLN A 393 1.21 15.61 -20.64
CA GLN A 393 0.69 14.37 -21.25
C GLN A 393 -0.65 13.98 -20.63
N LYS A 394 -0.76 14.04 -19.29
CA LYS A 394 -2.01 13.78 -18.57
C LYS A 394 -3.13 14.73 -19.01
N ALA A 395 -2.82 16.02 -19.14
CA ALA A 395 -3.76 17.03 -19.62
C ALA A 395 -4.23 16.73 -21.05
N LEU A 396 -3.35 16.33 -21.95
CA LEU A 396 -3.71 15.94 -23.33
C LEU A 396 -4.67 14.75 -23.38
N THR A 397 -4.50 13.74 -22.50
CA THR A 397 -5.42 12.60 -22.41
C THR A 397 -6.80 13.01 -21.90
N LEU A 398 -6.85 13.94 -20.94
CA LEU A 398 -8.07 14.26 -20.20
C LEU A 398 -8.81 15.51 -20.69
N ALA A 399 -8.19 16.31 -21.55
CA ALA A 399 -8.83 17.47 -22.18
C ALA A 399 -10.03 17.03 -23.01
N GLU A 400 -11.13 17.79 -22.93
CA GLU A 400 -12.32 17.60 -23.75
C GLU A 400 -12.32 18.60 -24.92
N GLU A 401 -13.06 18.32 -26.00
CA GLU A 401 -13.20 19.28 -27.10
C GLU A 401 -14.00 20.52 -26.66
N PRO A 402 -13.67 21.74 -27.14
CA PRO A 402 -12.62 22.07 -28.12
C PRO A 402 -11.22 22.30 -27.50
N GLN A 403 -11.09 22.24 -26.17
CA GLN A 403 -9.84 22.56 -25.47
C GLN A 403 -8.71 21.60 -25.83
N ARG A 404 -9.03 20.32 -26.05
CA ARG A 404 -8.07 19.31 -26.53
C ARG A 404 -7.41 19.74 -27.84
N THR A 405 -8.19 20.21 -28.81
CA THR A 405 -7.66 20.70 -30.09
C THR A 405 -6.66 21.85 -29.88
N VAL A 406 -6.99 22.83 -29.04
CA VAL A 406 -6.11 23.97 -28.73
C VAL A 406 -4.81 23.53 -28.08
N LEU A 407 -4.89 22.68 -27.04
CA LEU A 407 -3.72 22.12 -26.36
C LEU A 407 -2.84 21.28 -27.29
N SER A 408 -3.46 20.51 -28.17
CA SER A 408 -2.77 19.71 -29.19
C SER A 408 -2.02 20.59 -30.18
N MET A 409 -2.64 21.65 -30.70
CA MET A 409 -2.01 22.59 -31.63
C MET A 409 -0.84 23.34 -30.99
N ALA A 410 -1.03 23.84 -29.76
CA ALA A 410 0.03 24.51 -29.01
C ALA A 410 1.23 23.57 -28.77
N THR A 411 0.97 22.31 -28.42
CA THR A 411 2.02 21.29 -28.22
C THR A 411 2.74 20.97 -29.52
N LYS A 412 2.02 20.75 -30.62
CA LYS A 412 2.60 20.52 -31.96
C LYS A 412 3.49 21.67 -32.43
N CYS A 413 3.05 22.92 -32.22
CA CYS A 413 3.83 24.12 -32.53
C CYS A 413 5.16 24.18 -31.77
N GLN A 414 5.19 23.71 -30.51
CA GLN A 414 6.44 23.69 -29.75
C GLN A 414 7.34 22.50 -30.09
N LEU A 415 6.78 21.34 -30.46
CA LEU A 415 7.55 20.19 -30.92
C LEU A 415 8.36 20.51 -32.19
N SER A 416 7.80 21.25 -33.15
CA SER A 416 8.54 21.69 -34.34
C SER A 416 9.71 22.62 -33.99
N ASN A 417 9.53 23.51 -33.01
CA ASN A 417 10.58 24.42 -32.52
C ASN A 417 11.70 23.67 -31.78
N VAL A 418 11.35 22.70 -30.92
CA VAL A 418 12.34 21.89 -30.20
C VAL A 418 13.14 21.00 -31.15
N ARG A 419 12.52 20.47 -32.20
CA ARG A 419 13.22 19.73 -33.27
C ARG A 419 14.24 20.60 -34.00
N ALA A 420 13.86 21.83 -34.35
CA ALA A 420 14.78 22.78 -35.00
C ALA A 420 15.95 23.14 -34.08
N ALA A 421 15.67 23.41 -32.80
CA ALA A 421 16.70 23.71 -31.79
C ALA A 421 17.61 22.51 -31.48
N GLY A 422 17.06 21.30 -31.41
CA GLY A 422 17.82 20.06 -31.20
C GLY A 422 18.76 19.74 -32.37
N LYS A 423 18.31 19.92 -33.61
CA LYS A 423 19.15 19.80 -34.81
C LYS A 423 20.26 20.87 -34.82
N ALA A 424 19.95 22.11 -34.46
CA ALA A 424 20.94 23.19 -34.36
C ALA A 424 21.98 22.92 -33.27
N ARG A 425 21.56 22.41 -32.10
CA ARG A 425 22.44 22.07 -30.98
C ARG A 425 23.31 20.85 -31.26
N ALA A 426 22.77 19.82 -31.91
CA ALA A 426 23.54 18.66 -32.39
C ALA A 426 24.59 19.07 -33.43
N LYS A 427 24.25 20.01 -34.33
CA LYS A 427 25.18 20.60 -35.30
C LYS A 427 26.27 21.45 -34.63
N GLN A 428 25.95 22.18 -33.56
CA GLN A 428 26.93 22.90 -32.75
C GLN A 428 27.85 21.97 -31.93
N MET A 429 27.31 20.92 -31.32
CA MET A 429 28.09 19.90 -30.60
C MET A 429 29.01 19.11 -31.54
N ALA A 430 28.57 18.80 -32.75
CA ALA A 430 29.42 18.19 -33.78
C ALA A 430 30.53 19.13 -34.30
N SER A 431 30.45 20.44 -34.01
CA SER A 431 31.45 21.45 -34.38
C SER A 431 32.31 21.94 -33.21
N SER A 432 32.06 21.46 -31.99
CA SER A 432 32.82 21.86 -30.79
C SER A 432 33.29 20.62 -30.04
N ASP A 433 34.60 20.36 -30.10
CA ASP A 433 35.27 19.38 -29.25
C ASP A 433 35.24 19.89 -27.80
N SER A 434 34.17 19.61 -27.05
CA SER A 434 34.24 19.60 -25.59
C SER A 434 33.09 18.82 -24.95
N THR A 435 33.51 17.95 -24.04
CA THR A 435 32.76 17.15 -23.09
C THR A 435 31.77 17.99 -22.27
N ASN A 436 30.46 17.76 -22.46
CA ASN A 436 29.47 18.20 -21.49
C ASN A 436 28.33 17.17 -21.35
N ILE A 437 28.45 16.31 -20.33
CA ILE A 437 27.64 15.10 -20.10
C ILE A 437 26.26 15.41 -19.49
N ALA A 438 25.95 16.66 -19.15
CA ALA A 438 24.65 17.03 -18.56
C ALA A 438 23.46 17.03 -19.55
N GLY A 439 23.69 16.85 -20.86
CA GLY A 439 22.66 16.95 -21.91
C GLY A 439 21.96 15.64 -22.30
N ALA A 440 22.51 14.48 -21.93
CA ALA A 440 22.06 13.19 -22.46
C ALA A 440 20.67 12.75 -21.96
N GLY A 441 20.23 13.19 -20.78
CA GLY A 441 18.95 12.80 -20.19
C GLY A 441 17.71 13.50 -20.76
N ARG A 442 17.84 14.60 -21.52
CA ARG A 442 16.69 15.34 -22.10
C ARG A 442 16.22 14.81 -23.45
N ALA A 443 17.10 14.19 -24.22
CA ALA A 443 16.76 13.66 -25.54
C ALA A 443 15.72 12.52 -25.49
N PRO A 444 15.81 11.52 -24.58
CA PRO A 444 14.82 10.44 -24.50
C PRO A 444 13.42 10.92 -24.05
N MET A 445 13.37 11.95 -23.21
CA MET A 445 12.12 12.50 -22.65
C MET A 445 11.28 13.23 -23.71
N LEU A 446 11.95 13.99 -24.59
CA LEU A 446 11.31 14.64 -25.73
C LEU A 446 10.83 13.60 -26.77
N THR A 447 11.53 12.46 -26.90
CA THR A 447 11.08 11.34 -27.73
C THR A 447 9.83 10.67 -27.16
N SER A 448 9.74 10.43 -25.84
CA SER A 448 8.53 9.88 -25.21
C SER A 448 7.30 10.78 -25.35
N LEU A 449 7.45 12.09 -25.14
CA LEU A 449 6.40 13.09 -25.41
C LEU A 449 6.02 13.13 -26.89
N TYR A 450 6.99 12.94 -27.78
CA TYR A 450 6.79 12.93 -29.21
C TYR A 450 6.04 11.67 -29.68
N ASP A 451 6.41 10.49 -29.18
CA ASP A 451 5.73 9.23 -29.45
C ASP A 451 4.30 9.26 -28.88
N PHE A 452 4.14 9.79 -27.67
CA PHE A 452 2.82 10.04 -27.08
C PHE A 452 1.98 11.00 -27.93
N ALA A 453 2.58 12.10 -28.39
CA ALA A 453 1.94 13.09 -29.25
C ALA A 453 1.58 12.52 -30.64
N ILE A 454 2.37 11.61 -31.19
CA ILE A 454 2.01 10.90 -32.42
C ILE A 454 0.80 10.00 -32.16
N CYS A 455 0.84 9.14 -31.15
CA CYS A 455 -0.21 8.16 -30.88
C CYS A 455 -1.56 8.80 -30.51
N HIS A 456 -1.56 9.97 -29.86
CA HIS A 456 -2.78 10.59 -29.32
C HIS A 456 -3.24 11.85 -30.08
N LEU A 457 -2.36 12.51 -30.84
CA LEU A 457 -2.72 13.72 -31.61
C LEU A 457 -2.79 13.48 -33.12
N TYR A 458 -2.48 12.27 -33.58
CA TYR A 458 -2.70 11.79 -34.94
C TYR A 458 -3.38 10.42 -34.86
N PRO A 459 -4.72 10.33 -34.72
CA PRO A 459 -5.39 9.08 -35.04
C PRO A 459 -5.04 8.78 -36.50
N LEU A 460 -4.51 7.59 -36.78
CA LEU A 460 -4.46 7.08 -38.16
C LEU A 460 -5.89 7.18 -38.70
N SER A 461 -6.07 8.07 -39.67
CA SER A 461 -7.28 8.24 -40.46
C SER A 461 -7.67 6.95 -41.16
#